data_AF-A0AA36ISS2-F1
#
_entry.id   AF-A0AA36ISS2-F1
#
_cell.length_a   1.000
_cell.length_b   1.000
_cell.length_c   1.000
_cell.angle_alpha   90.00
_cell.angle_beta   90.00
_cell.angle_gamma   90.00
#
_symmetry.space_group_name_H-M   'P 1'
#
loop_
_entity.id
_entity.type
_entity.pdbx_description
1 polymer ?
#
loop_
_entity_poly.entity_id
_entity_poly.type
_entity_poly.pdbx_seq_one_letter_code
_entity_poly.pdbx_strand_id
1 'polypeptide(L)'
;MNHGANGAYANAEQKIVTQLVACASPWNVVGPGMEFERMEDFFAPPLENWGGPYSAMLDFLLQQGWLQGLPLDLRKLLLVSVPFCGGFMECPALPQFLTEKWLPASQAAGASILGTDERSVGAWAAKERFVARKFPKLALQLRAADLMALQLPKCSVSLGVHPEATRKGWAEIISNVVSSLLPGGVCVFATYFDIEAAEVRKVAASKGLRLETFENPYYQARPMPASPSMRYILVGRV
;
A
#
# COMPACT_ATOMS: atom_id res chain seq x y z
N MET A 1 -20.44 20.69 -29.34
CA MET A 1 -20.91 19.43 -28.73
C MET A 1 -20.04 18.32 -29.28
N ASN A 2 -19.12 17.79 -28.48
CA ASN A 2 -18.31 16.62 -28.83
C ASN A 2 -18.13 15.80 -27.54
N HIS A 3 -18.87 14.70 -27.42
CA HIS A 3 -18.70 13.66 -26.42
C HIS A 3 -18.41 12.36 -27.17
N GLY A 4 -17.27 11.72 -26.90
CA GLY A 4 -17.02 10.38 -27.42
C GLY A 4 -15.57 9.93 -27.35
N ALA A 5 -15.06 9.61 -26.15
CA ALA A 5 -13.80 8.85 -26.02
C ALA A 5 -13.62 8.06 -24.69
N ASN A 6 -14.57 8.05 -23.75
CA ASN A 6 -14.35 7.46 -22.41
C ASN A 6 -14.78 5.98 -22.26
N GLY A 7 -15.22 5.30 -23.33
CA GLY A 7 -15.76 3.93 -23.24
C GLY A 7 -14.79 2.78 -23.50
N ALA A 8 -13.61 3.05 -24.08
CA ALA A 8 -12.72 2.00 -24.56
C ALA A 8 -11.69 1.51 -23.52
N TYR A 9 -11.27 2.37 -22.59
CA TYR A 9 -10.23 2.02 -21.60
C TYR A 9 -10.74 1.06 -20.50
N ALA A 10 -11.99 1.18 -20.09
CA ALA A 10 -12.57 0.35 -19.01
C ALA A 10 -12.71 -1.14 -19.39
N ASN A 11 -12.86 -1.46 -20.68
CA ASN A 11 -13.12 -2.83 -21.15
C ASN A 11 -11.84 -3.67 -21.38
N ALA A 12 -10.68 -3.02 -21.56
CA ALA A 12 -9.41 -3.73 -21.74
C ALA A 12 -8.82 -4.23 -20.40
N GLU A 13 -8.96 -3.45 -19.33
CA GLU A 13 -8.47 -3.80 -17.99
C GLU A 13 -9.27 -4.95 -17.36
N GLN A 14 -10.59 -4.99 -17.57
CA GLN A 14 -11.45 -6.05 -17.04
C GLN A 14 -11.15 -7.44 -17.62
N LYS A 15 -10.71 -7.52 -18.88
CA LYS A 15 -10.38 -8.81 -19.52
C LYS A 15 -9.09 -9.44 -18.98
N ILE A 16 -8.10 -8.63 -18.61
CA ILE A 16 -6.81 -9.12 -18.07
C ILE A 16 -6.98 -9.62 -16.64
N VAL A 17 -7.80 -8.94 -15.82
CA VAL A 17 -8.05 -9.32 -14.42
C VAL A 17 -8.96 -10.56 -14.33
N THR A 18 -9.96 -10.70 -15.20
CA THR A 18 -10.94 -11.80 -15.11
C THR A 18 -10.39 -13.14 -15.60
N GLN A 19 -9.43 -13.16 -16.54
CA GLN A 19 -8.83 -14.41 -17.02
C GLN A 19 -7.85 -15.07 -16.03
N LEU A 20 -7.39 -14.36 -15.00
CA LEU A 20 -6.52 -14.91 -13.95
C LEU A 20 -7.26 -15.66 -12.84
N VAL A 21 -8.59 -15.56 -12.76
CA VAL A 21 -9.37 -16.04 -11.60
C VAL A 21 -9.97 -17.45 -11.83
N ALA A 22 -9.98 -17.96 -13.06
CA ALA A 22 -10.75 -19.18 -13.42
C ALA A 22 -9.94 -20.49 -13.46
N CYS A 23 -8.71 -20.54 -12.95
CA CYS A 23 -8.00 -21.81 -12.74
C CYS A 23 -8.08 -22.20 -11.26
N ALA A 24 -8.70 -23.35 -10.98
CA ALA A 24 -8.71 -24.00 -9.67
C ALA A 24 -7.30 -23.94 -9.05
N SER A 25 -7.18 -23.14 -7.99
CA SER A 25 -5.89 -22.65 -7.55
C SER A 25 -5.07 -23.72 -6.82
N PRO A 26 -3.83 -24.03 -7.28
CA PRO A 26 -2.92 -24.94 -6.57
C PRO A 26 -2.40 -24.39 -5.23
N TRP A 27 -2.86 -23.22 -4.79
CA TRP A 27 -2.39 -22.50 -3.59
C TRP A 27 -2.77 -23.14 -2.24
N ASN A 28 -3.49 -24.28 -2.21
CA ASN A 28 -3.92 -24.94 -0.98
C ASN A 28 -2.88 -25.88 -0.35
N VAL A 29 -1.68 -25.98 -0.91
CA VAL A 29 -0.61 -26.82 -0.34
C VAL A 29 0.54 -25.92 0.07
N VAL A 30 0.44 -25.26 1.22
CA VAL A 30 1.60 -24.55 1.83
C VAL A 30 1.57 -24.73 3.34
N GLY A 31 2.38 -25.68 3.84
CA GLY A 31 2.57 -25.98 5.25
C GLY A 31 4.04 -25.82 5.69
N PRO A 32 4.36 -26.11 6.97
CA PRO A 32 5.72 -26.13 7.48
C PRO A 32 6.62 -27.03 6.63
N GLY A 33 7.78 -26.53 6.17
CA GLY A 33 8.75 -27.29 5.36
C GLY A 33 8.70 -27.06 3.85
N MET A 34 7.91 -26.11 3.34
CA MET A 34 7.97 -25.70 1.92
C MET A 34 8.55 -24.29 1.76
N GLU A 35 9.53 -24.17 0.86
CA GLU A 35 10.39 -22.99 0.65
C GLU A 35 9.62 -21.84 -0.01
N PHE A 36 9.04 -20.95 0.81
CA PHE A 36 9.06 -19.52 0.49
C PHE A 36 10.32 -18.96 1.14
N GLU A 37 11.45 -19.08 0.45
CA GLU A 37 12.76 -18.61 0.94
C GLU A 37 13.17 -17.31 0.29
N ARG A 38 12.72 -17.06 -0.94
CA ARG A 38 13.22 -15.97 -1.75
C ARG A 38 12.12 -14.99 -2.10
N MET A 39 12.54 -13.76 -2.40
CA MET A 39 11.60 -12.66 -2.62
C MET A 39 10.71 -12.95 -3.82
N GLU A 40 11.25 -13.63 -4.82
CA GLU A 40 10.64 -13.98 -6.10
C GLU A 40 9.44 -14.94 -5.94
N ASP A 41 9.42 -15.74 -4.88
CA ASP A 41 8.36 -16.72 -4.61
C ASP A 41 7.00 -16.06 -4.29
N PHE A 42 7.01 -14.78 -3.92
CA PHE A 42 5.81 -14.00 -3.60
C PHE A 42 5.20 -13.27 -4.81
N PHE A 43 5.83 -13.33 -5.99
CA PHE A 43 5.47 -12.51 -7.15
C PHE A 43 5.34 -13.34 -8.42
N ALA A 44 4.09 -13.69 -8.73
CA ALA A 44 3.67 -13.93 -10.09
C ALA A 44 2.50 -12.99 -10.38
N PRO A 45 2.62 -11.99 -11.29
CA PRO A 45 3.71 -11.68 -12.25
C PRO A 45 4.77 -10.66 -11.70
N PRO A 46 5.87 -10.33 -12.44
CA PRO A 46 7.16 -9.96 -11.83
C PRO A 46 7.25 -8.57 -11.17
N LEU A 47 8.11 -8.53 -10.14
CA LEU A 47 8.48 -7.45 -9.23
C LEU A 47 8.84 -6.09 -9.85
N GLU A 48 9.41 -6.04 -11.04
CA GLU A 48 10.06 -4.80 -11.52
C GLU A 48 9.09 -3.62 -11.66
N ASN A 49 7.85 -3.89 -12.05
CA ASN A 49 6.83 -2.86 -12.20
C ASN A 49 6.21 -2.41 -10.86
N TRP A 50 6.43 -3.15 -9.76
CA TRP A 50 5.84 -2.85 -8.45
C TRP A 50 6.88 -2.50 -7.40
N GLY A 51 7.85 -3.39 -7.16
CA GLY A 51 8.86 -3.24 -6.12
C GLY A 51 9.74 -2.02 -6.31
N GLY A 52 10.07 -1.69 -7.57
CA GLY A 52 10.86 -0.52 -7.93
C GLY A 52 10.17 0.81 -7.54
N PRO A 53 9.00 1.13 -8.10
CA PRO A 53 8.26 2.33 -7.73
C PRO A 53 7.94 2.43 -6.25
N TYR A 54 7.57 1.31 -5.60
CA TYR A 54 7.27 1.29 -4.17
C TYR A 54 8.49 1.62 -3.30
N SER A 55 9.64 1.02 -3.59
CA SER A 55 10.88 1.29 -2.86
C SER A 55 11.34 2.75 -3.04
N ALA A 56 11.23 3.28 -4.27
CA ALA A 56 11.54 4.68 -4.55
C ALA A 56 10.62 5.65 -3.80
N MET A 57 9.33 5.33 -3.66
CA MET A 57 8.39 6.09 -2.84
C MET A 57 8.83 6.09 -1.37
N LEU A 58 9.15 4.93 -0.79
CA LEU A 58 9.58 4.85 0.62
C LEU A 58 10.87 5.65 0.87
N ASP A 59 11.84 5.55 -0.03
CA ASP A 59 13.08 6.31 0.05
C ASP A 59 12.85 7.82 -0.07
N PHE A 60 11.96 8.23 -0.98
CA PHE A 60 11.54 9.62 -1.11
C PHE A 60 10.93 10.15 0.19
N LEU A 61 10.00 9.40 0.79
CA LEU A 61 9.34 9.79 2.06
C LEU A 61 10.36 9.94 3.20
N LEU A 62 11.35 9.05 3.27
CA LEU A 62 12.41 9.14 4.27
C LEU A 62 13.30 10.37 4.06
N GLN A 63 13.76 10.59 2.82
CA GLN A 63 14.66 11.69 2.46
C GLN A 63 14.03 13.07 2.65
N GLN A 64 12.73 13.19 2.37
CA GLN A 64 11.97 14.43 2.57
C GLN A 64 11.54 14.64 4.03
N GLY A 65 11.92 13.74 4.95
CA GLY A 65 11.61 13.87 6.37
C GLY A 65 10.15 13.55 6.73
N TRP A 66 9.34 13.06 5.79
CA TRP A 66 7.95 12.69 6.07
C TRP A 66 7.82 11.61 7.14
N LEU A 67 8.82 10.73 7.28
CA LEU A 67 8.79 9.65 8.27
C LEU A 67 9.48 10.00 9.60
N GLN A 68 9.90 11.26 9.79
CA GLN A 68 10.49 11.72 11.05
C GLN A 68 9.39 12.03 12.08
N GLY A 69 9.69 11.74 13.36
CA GLY A 69 8.81 12.07 14.49
C GLY A 69 7.44 11.40 14.44
N LEU A 70 7.29 10.25 13.77
CA LEU A 70 6.02 9.52 13.75
C LEU A 70 5.62 9.10 15.17
N PRO A 71 4.32 9.19 15.52
CA PRO A 71 3.85 8.79 16.83
C PRO A 71 4.09 7.28 17.04
N LEU A 72 4.46 6.89 18.25
CA LEU A 72 4.64 5.49 18.63
C LEU A 72 3.60 5.10 19.68
N ASP A 73 3.24 3.82 19.73
CA ASP A 73 2.38 3.31 20.81
C ASP A 73 3.12 3.28 22.17
N LEU A 74 2.42 2.87 23.22
CA LEU A 74 2.98 2.76 24.58
C LEU A 74 4.15 1.76 24.68
N ARG A 75 4.27 0.83 23.72
CA ARG A 75 5.37 -0.15 23.63
C ARG A 75 6.47 0.32 22.69
N LYS A 76 6.46 1.59 22.27
CA LYS A 76 7.38 2.17 21.29
C LYS A 76 7.32 1.49 19.93
N LEU A 77 6.17 0.96 19.54
CA LEU A 77 5.96 0.38 18.22
C LEU A 77 5.42 1.43 17.25
N LEU A 78 5.94 1.42 16.02
CA LEU A 78 5.31 2.11 14.90
C LEU A 78 4.07 1.33 14.46
N LEU A 79 2.91 1.99 14.40
CA LEU A 79 1.68 1.37 13.91
C LEU A 79 1.51 1.70 12.43
N VAL A 80 1.65 0.70 11.57
CA VAL A 80 1.57 0.84 10.11
C VAL A 80 0.26 0.24 9.61
N SER A 81 -0.51 1.01 8.85
CA SER A 81 -1.73 0.55 8.18
C SER A 81 -1.50 0.47 6.67
N VAL A 82 -1.81 -0.67 6.06
CA VAL A 82 -1.75 -0.89 4.61
C VAL A 82 -3.16 -1.25 4.11
N PRO A 83 -4.03 -0.25 3.93
CA PRO A 83 -5.40 -0.49 3.48
C PRO A 83 -5.43 -0.94 2.01
N PHE A 84 -6.51 -1.63 1.64
CA PHE A 84 -6.75 -2.22 0.31
C PHE A 84 -5.50 -2.90 -0.28
N CYS A 85 -4.83 -3.71 0.56
CA CYS A 85 -3.53 -4.27 0.23
C CYS A 85 -3.59 -5.36 -0.85
N GLY A 86 -4.77 -5.87 -1.20
CA GLY A 86 -4.97 -7.00 -2.10
C GLY A 86 -4.08 -8.16 -1.70
N GLY A 87 -3.23 -8.59 -2.64
CA GLY A 87 -2.26 -9.66 -2.40
C GLY A 87 -1.15 -9.29 -1.43
N PHE A 88 -1.00 -8.02 -1.06
CA PHE A 88 0.14 -7.41 -0.35
C PHE A 88 1.46 -7.71 -1.04
N MET A 89 1.62 -7.19 -2.26
CA MET A 89 2.83 -7.35 -3.08
C MET A 89 4.01 -6.55 -2.48
N GLU A 90 3.75 -5.60 -1.60
CA GLU A 90 4.75 -4.77 -0.91
C GLU A 90 5.47 -5.53 0.20
N CYS A 91 5.01 -6.75 0.53
CA CYS A 91 5.42 -7.53 1.69
C CYS A 91 6.94 -7.73 1.88
N PRO A 92 7.79 -7.87 0.85
CA PRO A 92 9.24 -7.92 1.11
C PRO A 92 9.86 -6.52 1.26
N ALA A 93 9.37 -5.53 0.51
CA ALA A 93 9.99 -4.21 0.45
C ALA A 93 9.73 -3.39 1.71
N LEU A 94 8.49 -3.39 2.23
CA LEU A 94 8.13 -2.58 3.39
C LEU A 94 8.84 -3.04 4.68
N PRO A 95 8.77 -4.32 5.10
CA PRO A 95 9.52 -4.84 6.24
C PRO A 95 11.03 -4.63 6.14
N GLN A 96 11.60 -4.83 4.94
CA GLN A 96 13.02 -4.59 4.72
C GLN A 96 13.37 -3.11 4.91
N PHE A 97 12.63 -2.21 4.27
CA PHE A 97 12.80 -0.76 4.44
C PHE A 97 12.70 -0.33 5.91
N LEU A 98 11.68 -0.81 6.63
CA LEU A 98 11.50 -0.48 8.04
C LEU A 98 12.67 -0.98 8.89
N THR A 99 13.18 -2.17 8.62
CA THR A 99 14.30 -2.78 9.37
C THR A 99 15.63 -2.12 9.07
N GLU A 100 15.92 -1.84 7.81
CA GLU A 100 17.25 -1.41 7.36
C GLU A 100 17.42 0.10 7.35
N LYS A 101 16.35 0.86 7.13
CA LYS A 101 16.44 2.32 6.94
C LYS A 101 15.75 3.11 8.04
N TRP A 102 14.51 2.76 8.39
CA TRP A 102 13.75 3.58 9.34
C TRP A 102 14.03 3.27 10.81
N LEU A 103 14.01 1.99 11.21
CA LEU A 103 14.23 1.57 12.61
C LEU A 103 15.60 2.00 13.17
N PRO A 104 16.73 1.88 12.43
CA PRO A 104 18.03 2.30 12.95
C PRO A 104 18.13 3.80 13.23
N ALA A 105 17.31 4.61 12.54
CA ALA A 105 17.26 6.06 12.68
C ALA A 105 16.12 6.55 13.59
N SER A 106 15.31 5.65 14.15
CA SER A 106 14.16 5.99 14.98
C SER A 106 14.35 5.58 16.44
N GLN A 107 13.42 6.01 17.31
CA GLN A 107 13.36 5.59 18.71
C GLN A 107 12.43 4.38 18.93
N ALA A 108 11.99 3.73 17.85
CA ALA A 108 11.02 2.64 17.94
C ALA A 108 11.68 1.31 18.31
N ALA A 109 10.99 0.53 19.14
CA ALA A 109 11.39 -0.84 19.46
C ALA A 109 11.12 -1.81 18.29
N GLY A 110 10.17 -1.46 17.41
CA GLY A 110 9.71 -2.28 16.30
C GLY A 110 8.56 -1.64 15.55
N ALA A 111 7.88 -2.41 14.71
CA ALA A 111 6.64 -1.98 14.05
C ALA A 111 5.58 -3.08 14.01
N SER A 112 4.32 -2.67 14.03
CA SER A 112 3.15 -3.52 13.84
C SER A 112 2.46 -3.10 12.55
N ILE A 113 2.44 -3.98 11.56
CA ILE A 113 1.88 -3.75 10.23
C ILE A 113 0.53 -4.47 10.15
N LEU A 114 -0.51 -3.72 9.84
CA LEU A 114 -1.84 -4.23 9.56
C LEU A 114 -2.18 -3.99 8.09
N GLY A 115 -2.21 -5.04 7.29
CA GLY A 115 -2.79 -5.01 5.95
C GLY A 115 -4.26 -5.44 5.98
N THR A 116 -5.09 -4.74 5.22
CA THR A 116 -6.53 -5.03 5.13
C THR A 116 -7.02 -4.91 3.70
N ASP A 117 -7.92 -5.80 3.30
CA ASP A 117 -8.61 -5.73 2.01
C ASP A 117 -10.01 -6.36 2.14
N GLU A 118 -10.92 -6.16 1.18
CA GLU A 118 -12.27 -6.78 1.20
C GLU A 118 -12.17 -8.31 1.22
N ARG A 119 -11.14 -8.88 0.59
CA ARG A 119 -10.98 -10.33 0.43
C ARG A 119 -9.55 -10.77 0.69
N SER A 120 -9.41 -11.96 1.30
CA SER A 120 -8.12 -12.61 1.46
C SER A 120 -7.63 -13.14 0.12
N VAL A 121 -6.56 -12.56 -0.43
CA VAL A 121 -5.92 -12.97 -1.68
C VAL A 121 -4.39 -13.06 -1.49
N GLY A 122 -3.69 -13.92 -2.23
CA GLY A 122 -2.21 -13.89 -2.29
C GLY A 122 -1.45 -14.45 -1.07
N ALA A 123 -1.85 -15.64 -0.57
CA ALA A 123 -1.11 -16.42 0.43
C ALA A 123 -0.70 -15.65 1.71
N TRP A 124 -1.61 -14.82 2.24
CA TRP A 124 -1.38 -13.97 3.41
C TRP A 124 -0.72 -14.67 4.60
N ALA A 125 -1.20 -15.87 4.98
CA ALA A 125 -0.61 -16.61 6.10
C ALA A 125 0.88 -16.98 5.87
N ALA A 126 1.29 -17.20 4.63
CA ALA A 126 2.70 -17.43 4.30
C ALA A 126 3.52 -16.13 4.44
N LYS A 127 2.94 -14.98 4.03
CA LYS A 127 3.55 -13.66 4.16
C LYS A 127 3.74 -13.25 5.63
N GLU A 128 2.74 -13.46 6.47
CA GLU A 128 2.84 -13.23 7.91
C GLU A 128 3.95 -14.06 8.55
N ARG A 129 4.01 -15.37 8.25
CA ARG A 129 5.08 -16.25 8.73
C ARG A 129 6.46 -15.82 8.22
N PHE A 130 6.55 -15.41 6.96
CA PHE A 130 7.80 -14.91 6.39
C PHE A 130 8.30 -13.68 7.16
N VAL A 131 7.43 -12.69 7.41
CA VAL A 131 7.81 -11.48 8.16
C VAL A 131 8.22 -11.83 9.58
N ALA A 132 7.44 -12.66 10.29
CA ALA A 132 7.73 -13.07 11.65
C ALA A 132 9.09 -13.77 11.79
N ARG A 133 9.49 -14.59 10.80
CA ARG A 133 10.80 -15.26 10.80
C ARG A 133 11.95 -14.33 10.42
N LYS A 134 11.78 -13.53 9.36
CA LYS A 134 12.88 -12.76 8.75
C LYS A 134 13.13 -11.41 9.43
N PHE A 135 12.10 -10.81 10.02
CA PHE A 135 12.17 -9.47 10.61
C PHE A 135 11.64 -9.51 12.05
N PRO A 136 12.44 -9.95 13.04
CA PRO A 136 11.97 -10.25 14.40
C PRO A 136 11.46 -9.04 15.19
N LYS A 137 11.76 -7.81 14.75
CA LYS A 137 11.22 -6.57 15.34
C LYS A 137 9.89 -6.13 14.72
N LEU A 138 9.38 -6.88 13.74
CA LEU A 138 8.18 -6.55 13.00
C LEU A 138 7.11 -7.61 13.22
N ALA A 139 5.87 -7.18 13.37
CA ALA A 139 4.69 -8.03 13.31
C ALA A 139 3.86 -7.65 12.10
N LEU A 140 3.45 -8.63 11.29
CA LEU A 140 2.53 -8.45 10.18
C LEU A 140 1.24 -9.20 10.46
N GLN A 141 0.11 -8.53 10.27
CA GLN A 141 -1.22 -9.12 10.24
C GLN A 141 -1.94 -8.69 8.97
N LEU A 142 -2.51 -9.63 8.24
CA LEU A 142 -3.31 -9.44 7.03
C LEU A 142 -4.71 -10.01 7.29
N ARG A 143 -5.74 -9.20 7.07
CA ARG A 143 -7.12 -9.63 7.33
C ARG A 143 -8.12 -9.07 6.34
N ALA A 144 -9.18 -9.84 6.10
CA ALA A 144 -10.30 -9.38 5.29
C ALA A 144 -11.14 -8.41 6.13
N ALA A 145 -11.51 -7.28 5.55
CA ALA A 145 -12.33 -6.25 6.15
C ALA A 145 -13.03 -5.43 5.06
N ASP A 146 -14.33 -5.20 5.22
CA ASP A 146 -15.03 -4.17 4.45
C ASP A 146 -14.58 -2.80 4.95
N LEU A 147 -13.76 -2.11 4.16
CA LEU A 147 -13.19 -0.81 4.51
C LEU A 147 -14.22 0.34 4.45
N MET A 148 -15.40 0.12 3.88
CA MET A 148 -16.50 1.08 3.95
C MET A 148 -17.25 0.95 5.28
N ALA A 149 -17.39 -0.27 5.80
CA ALA A 149 -18.17 -0.54 7.01
C ALA A 149 -17.34 -0.56 8.30
N LEU A 150 -16.10 -1.06 8.25
CA LEU A 150 -15.27 -1.28 9.41
C LEU A 150 -14.31 -0.11 9.63
N GLN A 151 -14.45 0.60 10.75
CA GLN A 151 -13.48 1.60 11.17
C GLN A 151 -12.09 0.97 11.36
N LEU A 152 -11.09 1.50 10.64
CA LEU A 152 -9.71 1.05 10.78
C LEU A 152 -9.13 1.44 12.16
N PRO A 153 -8.31 0.57 12.79
CA PRO A 153 -7.60 0.91 14.01
C PRO A 153 -6.69 2.12 13.84
N LYS A 154 -6.40 2.81 14.95
CA LYS A 154 -5.49 3.96 14.91
C LYS A 154 -4.08 3.56 14.46
N CYS A 155 -3.48 4.36 13.58
CA CYS A 155 -2.14 4.12 13.04
C CYS A 155 -1.27 5.39 13.03
N SER A 156 0.04 5.18 13.03
CA SER A 156 1.06 6.22 12.94
C SER A 156 1.34 6.61 11.50
N VAL A 157 1.28 5.63 10.60
CA VAL A 157 1.44 5.82 9.17
C VAL A 157 0.47 4.92 8.42
N SER A 158 -0.19 5.46 7.40
CA SER A 158 -0.98 4.68 6.46
C SER A 158 -0.37 4.75 5.05
N LEU A 159 -0.25 3.58 4.41
CA LEU A 159 0.32 3.41 3.07
C LEU A 159 -0.73 2.79 2.15
N GLY A 160 -1.57 3.62 1.54
CA GLY A 160 -2.60 3.18 0.60
C GLY A 160 -2.09 3.18 -0.84
N VAL A 161 -1.85 2.00 -1.41
CA VAL A 161 -1.38 1.88 -2.80
C VAL A 161 -2.53 1.54 -3.74
N HIS A 162 -2.59 2.23 -4.88
CA HIS A 162 -3.58 2.05 -5.95
C HIS A 162 -5.04 2.13 -5.46
N PRO A 163 -5.44 3.24 -4.80
CA PRO A 163 -6.84 3.46 -4.52
C PRO A 163 -7.59 3.71 -5.82
N GLU A 164 -8.69 3.01 -6.06
CA GLU A 164 -9.52 3.22 -7.26
C GLU A 164 -10.49 4.39 -7.03
N ALA A 165 -9.94 5.56 -6.67
CA ALA A 165 -10.65 6.69 -6.05
C ALA A 165 -11.82 7.25 -6.85
N THR A 166 -11.87 6.98 -8.16
CA THR A 166 -12.95 7.41 -9.07
C THR A 166 -14.17 6.49 -9.04
N ARG A 167 -14.10 5.34 -8.36
CA ARG A 167 -15.19 4.36 -8.25
C ARG A 167 -16.07 4.62 -7.02
N LYS A 168 -17.32 4.15 -7.09
CA LYS A 168 -18.30 4.27 -5.99
C LYS A 168 -17.76 3.60 -4.71
N GLY A 169 -17.95 4.25 -3.56
CA GLY A 169 -17.55 3.74 -2.24
C GLY A 169 -16.13 4.11 -1.81
N TRP A 170 -15.28 4.54 -2.73
CA TRP A 170 -13.88 4.87 -2.41
C TRP A 170 -13.72 6.15 -1.61
N ALA A 171 -14.65 7.10 -1.72
CA ALA A 171 -14.63 8.30 -0.89
C ALA A 171 -14.76 7.95 0.60
N GLU A 172 -15.60 6.97 0.94
CA GLU A 172 -15.79 6.43 2.28
C GLU A 172 -14.55 5.67 2.76
N ILE A 173 -13.95 4.84 1.90
CA ILE A 173 -12.72 4.11 2.20
C ILE A 173 -11.56 5.07 2.50
N ILE A 174 -11.30 6.04 1.62
CA ILE A 174 -10.24 7.05 1.80
C ILE A 174 -10.51 7.87 3.06
N SER A 175 -11.76 8.25 3.31
CA SER A 175 -12.18 8.92 4.54
C SER A 175 -11.86 8.13 5.80
N ASN A 176 -12.12 6.82 5.79
CA ASN A 176 -11.83 5.92 6.90
C ASN A 176 -10.32 5.80 7.15
N VAL A 177 -9.53 5.68 6.07
CA VAL A 177 -8.05 5.67 6.13
C VAL A 177 -7.52 6.95 6.78
N VAL A 178 -7.95 8.12 6.32
CA VAL A 178 -7.53 9.42 6.90
C VAL A 178 -7.95 9.51 8.37
N SER A 179 -9.17 9.09 8.70
CA SER A 179 -9.70 9.13 10.07
C SER A 179 -8.99 8.17 11.02
N SER A 180 -8.26 7.17 10.50
CA SER A 180 -7.48 6.21 11.30
C SER A 180 -6.14 6.77 11.79
N LEU A 181 -5.73 7.95 11.34
CA LEU A 181 -4.44 8.51 11.75
C LEU A 181 -4.46 8.97 13.22
N LEU A 182 -3.34 8.77 13.89
CA LEU A 182 -2.99 9.42 15.15
C LEU A 182 -2.56 10.88 14.88
N PRO A 183 -2.71 11.79 15.85
CA PRO A 183 -2.10 13.12 15.76
C PRO A 183 -0.59 13.03 15.48
N GLY A 184 -0.08 13.81 14.53
CA GLY A 184 1.30 13.73 14.05
C GLY A 184 1.57 12.59 13.07
N GLY A 185 0.58 11.74 12.80
CA GLY A 185 0.67 10.61 11.88
C GLY A 185 0.62 11.02 10.41
N VAL A 186 1.10 10.14 9.53
CA VAL A 186 1.28 10.43 8.10
C VAL A 186 0.41 9.52 7.24
N CYS A 187 -0.30 10.13 6.29
CA CYS A 187 -1.03 9.42 5.26
C CYS A 187 -0.25 9.47 3.97
N VAL A 188 -0.11 8.32 3.30
CA VAL A 188 0.42 8.23 1.95
C VAL A 188 -0.60 7.50 1.08
N PHE A 189 -0.93 8.10 -0.06
CA PHE A 189 -1.61 7.42 -1.15
C PHE A 189 -0.69 7.40 -2.37
N ALA A 190 -0.65 6.28 -3.08
CA ALA A 190 0.11 6.17 -4.32
C ALA A 190 -0.82 5.78 -5.47
N THR A 191 -1.04 6.67 -6.42
CA THR A 191 -1.98 6.48 -7.55
C THR A 191 -1.25 6.34 -8.88
N TYR A 192 -1.95 5.83 -9.90
CA TYR A 192 -1.37 5.68 -11.23
C TYR A 192 -1.67 6.89 -12.09
N PHE A 193 -2.89 7.40 -11.96
CA PHE A 193 -3.42 8.47 -12.79
C PHE A 193 -3.58 9.77 -12.00
N ASP A 194 -3.53 10.87 -12.73
CA ASP A 194 -3.72 12.23 -12.23
C ASP A 194 -5.16 12.45 -11.73
N ILE A 195 -6.15 11.88 -12.42
CA ILE A 195 -7.56 11.94 -12.02
C ILE A 195 -7.80 11.24 -10.67
N GLU A 196 -7.12 10.12 -10.41
CA GLU A 196 -7.19 9.43 -9.12
C GLU A 196 -6.53 10.28 -8.03
N ALA A 197 -5.34 10.84 -8.32
CA ALA A 197 -4.65 11.73 -7.39
C ALA A 197 -5.54 12.93 -7.01
N ALA A 198 -6.21 13.54 -7.99
CA ALA A 198 -7.12 14.66 -7.77
C ALA A 198 -8.31 14.28 -6.88
N GLU A 199 -8.93 13.13 -7.10
CA GLU A 199 -10.06 12.67 -6.27
C GLU A 199 -9.62 12.32 -4.85
N VAL A 200 -8.48 11.63 -4.69
CA VAL A 200 -7.89 11.35 -3.36
C VAL A 200 -7.68 12.65 -2.58
N ARG A 201 -7.08 13.68 -3.20
CA ARG A 201 -6.88 14.99 -2.55
C ARG A 201 -8.17 15.63 -2.12
N LYS A 202 -9.18 15.64 -3.00
CA LYS A 202 -10.48 16.24 -2.72
C LYS A 202 -11.15 15.56 -1.53
N VAL A 203 -11.15 14.22 -1.49
CA VAL A 203 -11.72 13.46 -0.37
C VAL A 203 -10.93 13.69 0.91
N ALA A 204 -9.59 13.61 0.89
CA ALA A 204 -8.76 13.86 2.07
C ALA A 204 -8.95 15.29 2.62
N ALA A 205 -9.04 16.29 1.74
CA ALA A 205 -9.30 17.67 2.14
C ALA A 205 -10.65 17.84 2.83
N SER A 206 -11.69 17.09 2.41
CA SER A 206 -12.99 17.07 3.10
C SER A 206 -12.92 16.53 4.54
N LYS A 207 -11.83 15.85 4.89
CA LYS A 207 -11.50 15.37 6.24
C LYS A 207 -10.44 16.21 6.94
N GLY A 208 -10.13 17.39 6.42
CA GLY A 208 -9.15 18.31 7.01
C GLY A 208 -7.70 17.92 6.76
N LEU A 209 -7.42 16.85 6.00
CA LEU A 209 -6.06 16.47 5.65
C LEU A 209 -5.67 17.11 4.31
N ARG A 210 -4.67 17.99 4.34
CA ARG A 210 -4.04 18.51 3.12
C ARG A 210 -2.96 17.55 2.65
N LEU A 211 -3.13 17.02 1.43
CA LEU A 211 -2.12 16.19 0.77
C LEU A 211 -1.30 17.04 -0.21
N GLU A 212 0.03 16.92 -0.11
CA GLU A 212 0.99 17.33 -1.13
C GLU A 212 1.12 16.23 -2.18
N THR A 213 1.40 16.59 -3.42
CA THR A 213 1.50 15.63 -4.53
C THR A 213 2.85 15.75 -5.20
N PHE A 214 3.49 14.61 -5.36
CA PHE A 214 4.79 14.46 -6.00
C PHE A 214 4.70 13.40 -7.09
N GLU A 215 5.50 13.55 -8.14
CA GLU A 215 5.73 12.47 -9.08
C GLU A 215 6.82 11.55 -8.50
N ASN A 216 6.62 10.24 -8.62
CA ASN A 216 7.51 9.25 -8.03
C ASN A 216 8.89 9.32 -8.69
N PRO A 217 9.98 9.51 -7.91
CA PRO A 217 11.33 9.61 -8.45
C PRO A 217 11.76 8.42 -9.30
N TYR A 218 11.11 7.26 -9.13
CA TYR A 218 11.32 6.09 -9.95
C TYR A 218 11.26 6.38 -11.46
N TYR A 219 10.38 7.30 -11.88
CA TYR A 219 10.14 7.60 -13.29
C TYR A 219 10.96 8.76 -13.85
N GLN A 220 11.77 9.47 -13.04
CA GLN A 220 12.53 10.63 -13.52
C GLN A 220 13.59 10.26 -14.57
N ALA A 221 14.18 9.07 -14.46
CA ALA A 221 15.22 8.57 -15.36
C ALA A 221 14.79 7.32 -16.14
N ARG A 222 13.49 6.99 -16.15
CA ARG A 222 12.95 5.76 -16.76
C ARG A 222 11.83 6.10 -17.74
N PRO A 223 11.69 5.36 -18.86
CA PRO A 223 10.52 5.48 -19.71
C PRO A 223 9.24 5.24 -18.92
N MET A 224 8.27 6.15 -19.04
CA MET A 224 6.96 6.00 -18.41
C MET A 224 6.13 4.97 -19.19
N PRO A 225 5.73 3.83 -18.60
CA PRO A 225 4.81 2.92 -19.25
C PRO A 225 3.41 3.56 -19.39
N ALA A 226 2.55 2.96 -20.21
CA ALA A 226 1.17 3.46 -20.41
C ALA A 226 0.33 3.46 -19.12
N SER A 227 0.61 2.52 -18.20
CA SER A 227 -0.01 2.44 -16.88
C SER A 227 1.10 2.37 -15.82
N PRO A 228 1.62 3.54 -15.37
CA PRO A 228 2.73 3.60 -14.43
C PRO A 228 2.26 3.39 -13.00
N SER A 229 2.62 2.25 -12.41
CA SER A 229 2.31 1.93 -11.03
C SER A 229 2.88 2.97 -10.07
N MET A 230 2.05 3.49 -9.16
CA MET A 230 2.45 4.46 -8.13
C MET A 230 3.16 5.70 -8.69
N ARG A 231 2.72 6.20 -9.85
CA ARG A 231 3.29 7.40 -10.46
C ARG A 231 3.18 8.62 -9.55
N TYR A 232 2.04 8.81 -8.90
CA TYR A 232 1.82 9.97 -8.04
C TYR A 232 1.87 9.54 -6.57
N ILE A 233 2.69 10.22 -5.79
CA ILE A 233 2.80 10.07 -4.35
C ILE A 233 2.05 11.25 -3.73
N LEU A 234 0.99 10.96 -3.00
CA LEU A 234 0.24 11.93 -2.23
C LEU A 234 0.53 11.73 -0.76
N VAL A 235 1.05 12.75 -0.08
CA VAL A 235 1.45 12.64 1.32
C VAL A 235 0.96 13.82 2.13
N GLY A 236 0.51 13.57 3.35
CA GLY A 236 0.12 14.61 4.30
C GLY A 236 0.25 14.12 5.74
N ARG A 237 0.32 15.08 6.66
CA ARG A 237 0.42 14.84 8.11
C ARG A 237 -0.78 15.46 8.82
N VAL A 238 -1.34 14.73 9.79
CA VAL A 238 -2.42 15.20 10.68
C VAL A 238 -1.84 15.96 11.87
#